data_AF-A0A3Q0JAT4-F1
#
_entry.id   AF-A0A3Q0JAT4-F1
#
_cell.length_a   1.000
_cell.length_b   1.000
_cell.length_c   1.000
_cell.angle_alpha   90.00
_cell.angle_beta   90.00
_cell.angle_gamma   90.00
#
_symmetry.space_group_name_H-M   'P 1'
#
loop_
_entity.id
_entity.type
_entity.pdbx_description
1 polymer ?
#
loop_
_entity_poly.entity_id
_entity_poly.type
_entity_poly.pdbx_seq_one_letter_code
_entity_poly.pdbx_strand_id
1 'polypeptide(L)'
;MFMFVCSQVETIKATRDVIESELKTSTLDMKEKFMKALIEDGAVTETLATDALQDTYGALQEQVRGSVAKQETLLSQIQEKNSEFTAEKMGGGCLAVQREDMLKDLAAGYDAFMDLQKHLQEGGKFYNDLTELLVVFQNKINDFCFARKTEKEELMKDLTQDLSRGPVGLPTAPSNHEGKADGPCLFIA
;
A
#
# COMPACT_ATOMS: atom_id res chain seq x y z
N MET A 1 46.71 9.58 -9.57
CA MET A 1 46.19 8.60 -8.60
C MET A 1 44.82 9.02 -8.03
N PHE A 2 44.69 10.18 -7.39
CA PHE A 2 43.44 10.63 -6.75
C PHE A 2 42.23 10.74 -7.71
N MET A 3 42.43 11.30 -8.92
CA MET A 3 41.37 11.35 -9.96
C MET A 3 40.86 9.97 -10.39
N PHE A 4 41.70 8.94 -10.35
CA PHE A 4 41.31 7.57 -10.73
C PHE A 4 40.34 6.97 -9.70
N VAL A 5 40.59 7.24 -8.41
CA VAL A 5 39.74 6.76 -7.32
C VAL A 5 38.38 7.47 -7.35
N CYS A 6 38.35 8.79 -7.57
CA CYS A 6 37.09 9.52 -7.74
C CYS A 6 36.29 9.05 -8.97
N SER A 7 36.95 8.73 -10.09
CA SER A 7 36.27 8.18 -11.27
C SER A 7 35.62 6.81 -11.00
N GLN A 8 36.26 5.97 -10.17
CA GLN A 8 35.67 4.70 -9.74
C GLN A 8 34.44 4.91 -8.84
N VAL A 9 34.41 5.95 -8.00
CA VAL A 9 33.22 6.29 -7.18
C VAL A 9 32.04 6.63 -8.09
N GLU A 10 32.26 7.49 -9.08
CA GLU A 10 31.21 7.85 -10.06
C GLU A 10 30.73 6.64 -10.86
N THR A 11 31.64 5.72 -11.20
CA THR A 11 31.27 4.46 -11.86
C THR A 11 30.37 3.59 -10.97
N ILE A 12 30.66 3.47 -9.67
CA ILE A 12 29.82 2.72 -8.73
C ILE A 12 28.44 3.36 -8.60
N LYS A 13 28.36 4.70 -8.49
CA LYS A 13 27.09 5.44 -8.43
C LYS A 13 26.25 5.18 -9.67
N ALA A 14 26.81 5.38 -10.86
CA ALA A 14 26.11 5.15 -12.12
C ALA A 14 25.65 3.68 -12.26
N THR A 15 26.47 2.72 -11.83
CA THR A 15 26.09 1.30 -11.82
C THR A 15 24.89 1.05 -10.89
N ARG A 16 24.85 1.71 -9.73
CA ARG A 16 23.72 1.58 -8.79
C ARG A 16 22.43 2.17 -9.33
N ASP A 17 22.51 3.30 -10.04
CA ASP A 17 21.33 3.90 -10.69
C ASP A 17 20.73 2.93 -11.73
N VAL A 18 21.58 2.23 -12.48
CA VAL A 18 21.14 1.18 -13.43
C VAL A 18 20.51 -0.01 -12.69
N ILE A 19 21.16 -0.52 -11.65
CA ILE A 19 20.63 -1.65 -10.85
C ILE A 19 19.29 -1.28 -10.23
N GLU A 20 19.14 -0.06 -9.69
CA GLU A 20 17.89 0.42 -9.11
C GLU A 20 16.77 0.49 -10.17
N SER A 21 17.09 0.99 -11.36
CA SER A 21 16.15 1.02 -12.48
C SER A 21 15.71 -0.38 -12.91
N GLU A 22 16.64 -1.32 -13.04
CA GLU A 22 16.35 -2.72 -13.39
C GLU A 22 15.50 -3.41 -12.32
N LEU A 23 15.80 -3.17 -11.03
CA LEU A 23 14.98 -3.67 -9.91
C LEU A 23 13.56 -3.13 -9.93
N LYS A 24 13.37 -1.84 -10.22
CA LYS A 24 12.06 -1.18 -10.27
C LYS A 24 11.21 -1.60 -11.47
N THR A 25 11.86 -1.95 -12.58
CA THR A 25 11.18 -2.28 -13.85
C THR A 25 10.98 -3.77 -14.06
N SER A 26 11.75 -4.62 -13.40
CA SER A 26 11.59 -6.07 -13.44
C SER A 26 10.27 -6.49 -12.79
N THR A 27 9.49 -7.31 -13.51
CA THR A 27 8.19 -7.80 -13.06
C THR A 27 8.17 -9.33 -13.09
N LEU A 28 7.55 -9.93 -12.08
CA LEU A 28 7.38 -11.38 -11.95
C LEU A 28 5.88 -11.68 -11.84
N ASP A 29 5.26 -12.15 -12.93
CA ASP A 29 3.91 -12.69 -12.88
C ASP A 29 3.95 -14.19 -12.56
N MET A 30 3.46 -14.53 -11.37
CA MET A 30 3.43 -15.91 -10.88
C MET A 30 2.06 -16.57 -11.05
N LYS A 31 1.05 -15.88 -11.57
CA LYS A 31 -0.34 -16.37 -11.60
C LYS A 31 -0.45 -17.70 -12.35
N GLU A 32 0.13 -17.80 -13.54
CA GLU A 32 0.07 -19.04 -14.33
C GLU A 32 0.85 -20.18 -13.66
N LYS A 33 2.02 -19.88 -13.10
CA LYS A 33 2.84 -20.87 -12.37
C LYS A 33 2.11 -21.41 -11.14
N PHE A 34 1.47 -20.55 -10.36
CA PHE A 34 0.68 -20.95 -9.20
C PHE A 34 -0.58 -21.72 -9.58
N MET A 35 -1.32 -21.29 -10.61
CA MET A 35 -2.50 -22.03 -11.06
C MET A 35 -2.12 -23.42 -11.58
N LYS A 36 -1.01 -23.53 -12.31
CA LYS A 36 -0.51 -24.84 -12.78
C LYS A 36 -0.11 -25.75 -11.62
N ALA A 37 0.66 -25.25 -10.66
CA ALA A 37 1.05 -26.01 -9.47
C ALA A 37 -0.17 -26.46 -8.64
N LEU A 38 -1.20 -25.61 -8.52
CA LEU A 38 -2.43 -25.98 -7.83
C LEU A 38 -3.22 -27.07 -8.56
N ILE A 39 -3.21 -27.08 -9.90
CA ILE A 39 -3.86 -28.12 -10.71
C ILE A 39 -3.10 -29.44 -10.64
N GLU A 40 -1.76 -29.40 -10.71
CA GLU A 40 -0.91 -30.60 -10.79
C GLU A 40 -0.64 -31.23 -9.41
N ASP A 41 -0.27 -30.42 -8.43
CA ASP A 41 0.19 -30.88 -7.10
C ASP A 41 -0.87 -30.69 -6.00
N GLY A 42 -2.00 -30.04 -6.31
CA GLY A 42 -3.09 -29.77 -5.37
C GLY A 42 -2.77 -28.70 -4.31
N ALA A 43 -1.57 -28.13 -4.33
CA ALA A 43 -1.12 -27.09 -3.41
C ALA A 43 -0.08 -26.17 -4.05
N VAL A 44 0.02 -24.95 -3.53
CA VAL A 44 1.08 -24.00 -3.88
C VAL A 44 2.11 -24.00 -2.76
N THR A 45 3.38 -24.28 -3.09
CA THR A 45 4.49 -24.29 -2.14
C THR A 45 5.26 -22.97 -2.15
N GLU A 46 5.87 -22.62 -1.02
CA GLU A 46 6.73 -21.44 -0.90
C GLU A 46 7.98 -21.55 -1.79
N THR A 47 8.50 -22.76 -1.97
CA THR A 47 9.71 -23.02 -2.78
C THR A 47 9.54 -22.55 -4.22
N LEU A 48 8.35 -22.72 -4.80
CA LEU A 48 8.05 -22.24 -6.15
C LEU A 48 8.18 -20.72 -6.26
N ALA A 49 7.80 -19.99 -5.22
CA ALA A 49 7.93 -18.54 -5.18
C ALA A 49 9.38 -18.11 -4.96
N THR A 50 10.10 -18.76 -4.03
CA THR A 50 11.51 -18.43 -3.77
C THR A 50 12.39 -18.71 -4.97
N ASP A 51 12.16 -19.81 -5.68
CA ASP A 51 12.94 -20.18 -6.87
C ASP A 51 12.69 -19.18 -8.01
N ALA A 52 11.42 -18.79 -8.23
CA ALA A 52 11.10 -17.82 -9.26
C ALA A 52 11.66 -16.41 -8.94
N LEU A 53 11.66 -16.01 -7.66
CA LEU A 53 12.32 -14.79 -7.22
C LEU A 53 13.84 -14.87 -7.42
N GLN A 54 14.44 -16.01 -7.10
CA GLN A 54 15.88 -16.24 -7.28
C GLN A 54 16.29 -16.19 -8.76
N ASP A 55 15.50 -16.81 -9.63
CA ASP A 55 15.73 -16.80 -11.08
C ASP A 55 15.66 -15.37 -11.66
N THR A 56 14.74 -14.56 -11.14
CA THR A 56 14.48 -13.21 -11.70
C THR A 56 15.39 -12.16 -11.11
N TYR A 57 15.67 -12.23 -9.81
CA TYR A 57 16.37 -11.18 -9.06
C TYR A 57 17.75 -11.61 -8.54
N GLY A 58 18.11 -12.89 -8.61
CA GLY A 58 19.36 -13.40 -8.05
C GLY A 58 20.61 -12.74 -8.64
N ALA A 59 20.62 -12.50 -9.96
CA ALA A 59 21.71 -11.78 -10.61
C ALA A 59 21.81 -10.31 -10.15
N LEU A 60 20.67 -9.64 -9.95
CA LEU A 60 20.63 -8.27 -9.43
C LEU A 60 21.11 -8.21 -7.98
N GLN A 61 20.71 -9.18 -7.14
CA GLN A 61 21.18 -9.30 -5.77
C GLN A 61 22.70 -9.49 -5.71
N GLU A 62 23.26 -10.29 -6.62
CA GLU A 62 24.70 -10.47 -6.75
C GLU A 62 25.42 -9.16 -7.11
N GLN A 63 24.86 -8.42 -8.08
CA GLN A 63 25.40 -7.12 -8.49
C GLN A 63 25.36 -6.08 -7.36
N VAL A 64 24.28 -6.04 -6.57
CA VAL A 64 24.18 -5.19 -5.38
C VAL A 64 25.27 -5.56 -4.38
N ARG A 65 25.42 -6.85 -4.05
CA ARG A 65 26.43 -7.32 -3.10
C ARG A 65 27.85 -7.00 -3.58
N GLY A 66 28.13 -7.23 -4.86
CA GLY A 66 29.40 -6.87 -5.49
C GLY A 66 29.66 -5.35 -5.46
N SER A 67 28.63 -4.52 -5.66
CA SER A 67 28.73 -3.06 -5.58
C SER A 67 29.06 -2.57 -4.16
N VAL A 68 28.51 -3.21 -3.12
CA VAL A 68 28.84 -2.91 -1.72
C VAL A 68 30.28 -3.29 -1.40
N ALA A 69 30.71 -4.51 -1.75
CA ALA A 69 32.09 -4.96 -1.52
C ALA A 69 33.13 -4.08 -2.24
N LYS A 70 32.82 -3.64 -3.47
CA LYS A 70 33.66 -2.68 -4.21
C LYS A 70 33.73 -1.33 -3.50
N GLN A 71 32.61 -0.82 -2.96
CA GLN A 71 32.61 0.42 -2.19
C GLN A 71 33.52 0.32 -0.96
N GLU A 72 33.47 -0.77 -0.19
CA GLU A 72 34.32 -0.96 0.99
C GLU A 72 35.81 -0.90 0.63
N THR A 73 36.19 -1.60 -0.44
CA THR A 73 37.57 -1.58 -0.95
C THR A 73 37.97 -0.16 -1.38
N LEU A 74 37.08 0.53 -2.10
CA LEU A 74 37.35 1.87 -2.61
C LEU A 74 37.46 2.90 -1.48
N LEU A 75 36.63 2.81 -0.44
CA LEU A 75 36.71 3.67 0.75
C LEU A 75 38.05 3.52 1.47
N SER A 76 38.54 2.28 1.61
CA SER A 76 39.86 2.03 2.19
C SER A 76 40.99 2.69 1.37
N GLN A 77 40.95 2.56 0.03
CA GLN A 77 41.91 3.21 -0.87
C GLN A 77 41.82 4.73 -0.83
N ILE A 78 40.60 5.30 -0.77
CA ILE A 78 40.39 6.75 -0.61
C ILE A 78 41.04 7.23 0.68
N GLN A 79 40.83 6.51 1.79
CA GLN A 79 41.36 6.90 3.09
C GLN A 79 42.89 6.88 3.12
N GLU A 80 43.51 5.83 2.56
CA GLU A 80 44.96 5.72 2.43
C GLU A 80 45.52 6.87 1.59
N LYS A 81 44.96 7.10 0.40
CA LYS A 81 45.40 8.15 -0.52
C LYS A 81 45.15 9.56 0.00
N ASN A 82 44.08 9.77 0.76
CA ASN A 82 43.81 11.05 1.42
C ASN A 82 44.80 11.30 2.56
N SER A 83 45.18 10.26 3.30
CA SER A 83 46.20 10.37 4.35
C SER A 83 47.57 10.75 3.77
N GLU A 84 47.98 10.10 2.67
CA GLU A 84 49.18 10.48 1.90
C GLU A 84 49.10 11.95 1.44
N PHE A 85 47.98 12.34 0.80
CA PHE A 85 47.77 13.69 0.27
C PHE A 85 47.79 14.77 1.36
N THR A 86 47.18 14.50 2.52
CA THR A 86 47.11 15.45 3.63
C THR A 86 48.48 15.61 4.31
N ALA A 87 49.27 14.54 4.38
CA ALA A 87 50.64 14.60 4.91
C ALA A 87 51.54 15.51 4.05
N GLU A 88 51.40 15.47 2.72
CA GLU A 88 52.11 16.39 1.82
C GLU A 88 51.60 17.84 1.92
N LYS A 89 50.33 18.03 2.31
CA LYS A 89 49.65 19.33 2.41
C LYS A 89 49.93 20.09 3.72
N MET A 90 50.53 19.46 4.74
CA MET A 90 50.79 20.06 6.07
C MET A 90 51.71 21.31 6.08
N GLY A 91 52.21 21.76 4.92
CA GLY A 91 52.87 23.07 4.79
C GLY A 91 51.92 24.29 4.76
N GLY A 92 50.60 24.08 4.65
CA GLY A 92 49.61 25.17 4.61
C GLY A 92 49.17 25.65 6.00
N GLY A 93 49.35 26.95 6.30
CA GLY A 93 48.95 27.56 7.58
C GLY A 93 47.44 27.59 7.85
N CYS A 94 47.01 28.19 8.97
CA CYS A 94 45.62 28.11 9.47
C CYS A 94 44.53 28.56 8.48
N LEU A 95 44.85 29.49 7.56
CA LEU A 95 43.94 29.95 6.51
C LEU A 95 43.56 28.84 5.50
N ALA A 96 44.47 27.90 5.23
CA ALA A 96 44.20 26.78 4.32
C ALA A 96 43.24 25.76 4.95
N VAL A 97 43.35 25.54 6.27
CA VAL A 97 42.46 24.67 7.05
C VAL A 97 41.06 25.27 7.10
N GLN A 98 40.93 26.55 7.46
CA GLN A 98 39.62 27.21 7.55
C GLN A 98 38.88 27.22 6.19
N ARG A 99 39.60 27.39 5.08
CA ARG A 99 39.02 27.28 3.73
C ARG A 99 38.55 25.86 3.44
N GLU A 100 39.30 24.85 3.84
CA GLU A 100 38.92 23.46 3.65
C GLU A 100 37.65 23.10 4.44
N ASP A 101 37.55 23.55 5.68
CA ASP A 101 36.37 23.33 6.52
C ASP A 101 35.11 23.96 5.90
N MET A 102 35.20 25.21 5.42
CA MET A 102 34.08 25.85 4.71
C MET A 102 33.65 25.08 3.45
N LEU A 103 34.59 24.47 2.72
CA LEU A 103 34.26 23.66 1.54
C LEU A 103 33.58 22.34 1.92
N LYS A 104 33.99 21.72 3.04
CA LYS A 104 33.32 20.53 3.59
C LYS A 104 31.90 20.87 4.05
N ASP A 105 31.73 21.98 4.76
CA ASP A 105 30.42 22.45 5.22
C ASP A 105 29.49 22.73 4.04
N LEU A 106 30.01 23.35 2.97
CA LEU A 106 29.23 23.62 1.77
C LEU A 106 28.80 22.32 1.05
N ALA A 107 29.70 21.33 0.96
CA ALA A 107 29.37 20.03 0.37
C ALA A 107 28.30 19.30 1.22
N ALA A 108 28.49 19.25 2.55
CA ALA A 108 27.53 18.65 3.46
C ALA A 108 26.15 19.36 3.40
N GLY A 109 26.13 20.69 3.26
CA GLY A 109 24.91 21.46 3.08
C GLY A 109 24.17 21.14 1.78
N TYR A 110 24.91 20.92 0.68
CA TYR A 110 24.33 20.48 -0.59
C TYR A 110 23.71 19.09 -0.49
N ASP A 111 24.43 18.12 0.10
CA ASP A 111 23.94 16.76 0.29
C ASP A 111 22.66 16.75 1.14
N ALA A 112 22.66 17.48 2.26
CA ALA A 112 21.47 17.62 3.11
C ALA A 112 20.28 18.26 2.39
N PHE A 113 20.52 19.24 1.52
CA PHE A 113 19.47 19.87 0.72
C PHE A 113 18.88 18.90 -0.31
N MET A 114 19.70 18.14 -1.03
CA MET A 114 19.25 17.13 -1.98
C MET A 114 18.43 16.03 -1.28
N ASP A 115 18.88 15.56 -0.12
CA ASP A 115 18.16 14.56 0.68
C ASP A 115 16.80 15.08 1.15
N LEU A 116 16.75 16.31 1.70
CA LEU A 116 15.50 16.95 2.10
C LEU A 116 14.54 17.15 0.91
N GLN A 117 15.07 17.55 -0.25
CA GLN A 117 14.27 17.71 -1.46
C GLN A 117 13.64 16.39 -1.89
N LYS A 118 14.42 15.29 -1.86
CA LYS A 118 13.91 13.94 -2.17
C LYS A 118 12.80 13.52 -1.20
N HIS A 119 13.01 13.69 0.11
CA HIS A 119 11.99 13.37 1.11
C HIS A 119 10.71 14.19 0.93
N LEU A 120 10.81 15.48 0.58
CA LEU A 120 9.65 16.32 0.30
C LEU A 120 8.89 15.89 -0.96
N GLN A 121 9.59 15.46 -2.01
CA GLN A 121 8.94 14.93 -3.22
C GLN A 121 8.20 13.62 -2.93
N GLU A 122 8.84 12.69 -2.21
CA GLU A 122 8.23 11.44 -1.79
C GLU A 122 7.02 11.67 -0.87
N GLY A 123 7.15 12.57 0.12
CA GLY A 123 6.06 12.97 0.99
C GLY A 123 4.90 13.64 0.24
N GLY A 124 5.20 14.54 -0.70
CA GLY A 124 4.19 15.18 -1.55
C GLY A 124 3.38 14.17 -2.35
N LYS A 125 4.04 13.19 -2.97
CA LYS A 125 3.35 12.08 -3.65
C LYS A 125 2.50 11.28 -2.67
N PHE A 126 3.07 10.88 -1.53
CA PHE A 126 2.36 10.09 -0.51
C PHE A 126 1.06 10.77 -0.04
N TYR A 127 1.10 12.07 0.27
CA TYR A 127 -0.10 12.77 0.74
C TYR A 127 -1.14 13.00 -0.36
N ASN A 128 -0.72 13.14 -1.62
CA ASN A 128 -1.66 13.17 -2.75
C ASN A 128 -2.37 11.81 -2.91
N ASP A 129 -1.61 10.71 -2.90
CA ASP A 129 -2.16 9.35 -3.01
C ASP A 129 -3.07 9.04 -1.79
N LEU A 130 -2.68 9.46 -0.59
CA LEU A 130 -3.49 9.30 0.62
C LEU A 130 -4.80 10.11 0.54
N THR A 131 -4.77 11.31 -0.03
CA THR A 131 -5.96 12.14 -0.20
C THR A 131 -6.97 11.46 -1.12
N GLU A 132 -6.51 10.88 -2.24
CA GLU A 132 -7.38 10.13 -3.14
C GLU A 132 -8.04 8.93 -2.43
N LEU A 133 -7.25 8.16 -1.67
CA LEU A 133 -7.76 7.04 -0.88
C LEU A 133 -8.82 7.48 0.14
N LEU A 134 -8.60 8.61 0.82
CA LEU A 134 -9.54 9.14 1.81
C LEU A 134 -10.84 9.64 1.16
N VAL A 135 -10.78 10.21 -0.05
CA VAL A 135 -11.99 10.61 -0.79
C VAL A 135 -12.82 9.38 -1.18
N VAL A 136 -12.16 8.32 -1.67
CA VAL A 136 -12.85 7.04 -1.96
C VAL A 136 -13.48 6.47 -0.69
N PHE A 137 -12.76 6.50 0.43
CA PHE A 137 -13.28 6.01 1.70
C PHE A 137 -14.46 6.85 2.23
N GLN A 138 -14.37 8.18 2.10
CA GLN A 138 -15.44 9.10 2.46
C GLN A 138 -16.71 8.81 1.64
N ASN A 139 -16.58 8.57 0.33
CA ASN A 139 -17.72 8.19 -0.51
C ASN A 139 -18.37 6.89 -0.03
N LYS A 140 -17.58 5.87 0.33
CA LYS A 140 -18.12 4.63 0.92
C LYS A 140 -18.90 4.87 2.21
N ILE A 141 -18.44 5.77 3.07
CA ILE A 141 -19.17 6.14 4.30
C ILE A 141 -20.48 6.84 3.95
N ASN A 142 -20.45 7.77 2.99
CA ASN A 142 -21.64 8.50 2.55
C ASN A 142 -22.68 7.54 1.95
N ASP A 143 -22.26 6.61 1.09
CA ASP A 143 -23.12 5.60 0.48
C ASP A 143 -23.74 4.69 1.55
N PHE A 144 -22.95 4.24 2.53
CA PHE A 144 -23.45 3.45 3.66
C PHE A 144 -24.49 4.23 4.47
N CYS A 145 -24.21 5.49 4.81
CA CYS A 145 -25.16 6.34 5.53
C CYS A 145 -26.44 6.57 4.74
N PHE A 146 -26.33 6.75 3.42
CA PHE A 146 -27.48 6.92 2.53
C PHE A 146 -28.33 5.65 2.48
N ALA A 147 -27.73 4.49 2.25
CA ALA A 147 -28.42 3.20 2.25
C ALA A 147 -29.20 2.97 3.55
N ARG A 148 -28.59 3.27 4.71
CA ARG A 148 -29.27 3.16 6.02
C ARG A 148 -30.43 4.12 6.20
N LYS A 149 -30.35 5.33 5.63
CA LYS A 149 -31.48 6.28 5.63
C LYS A 149 -32.62 5.77 4.74
N THR A 150 -32.30 5.27 3.55
CA THR A 150 -33.28 4.70 2.62
C THR A 150 -33.97 3.48 3.22
N GLU A 151 -33.22 2.53 3.80
CA GLU A 151 -33.77 1.36 4.50
C GLU A 151 -34.72 1.77 5.63
N LYS A 152 -34.35 2.78 6.43
CA LYS A 152 -35.21 3.31 7.49
C LYS A 152 -36.52 3.90 6.92
N GLU A 153 -36.43 4.69 5.85
CA GLU A 153 -37.59 5.32 5.23
C GLU A 153 -38.54 4.28 4.60
N GLU A 154 -38.00 3.24 3.98
CA GLU A 154 -38.75 2.11 3.44
C GLU A 154 -39.48 1.35 4.56
N LEU A 155 -38.77 0.97 5.63
CA LEU A 155 -39.36 0.28 6.78
C LEU A 155 -40.49 1.09 7.45
N MET A 156 -40.33 2.42 7.53
CA MET A 156 -41.35 3.32 8.08
C MET A 156 -42.61 3.40 7.19
N LYS A 157 -42.44 3.37 5.86
CA LYS A 157 -43.57 3.33 4.91
C LYS A 157 -44.34 2.02 5.05
N ASP A 158 -43.63 0.89 5.09
CA ASP A 158 -44.22 -0.44 5.24
C ASP A 158 -45.04 -0.54 6.54
N LEU A 159 -44.46 -0.12 7.68
CA LEU A 159 -45.15 -0.13 8.97
C LEU A 159 -46.42 0.74 8.95
N THR A 160 -46.36 1.92 8.32
CA THR A 160 -47.51 2.82 8.20
C THR A 160 -48.59 2.24 7.29
N GLN A 161 -48.19 1.55 6.21
CA GLN A 161 -49.10 0.86 5.31
C GLN A 161 -49.79 -0.34 5.97
N ASP A 162 -49.06 -1.12 6.77
CA ASP A 162 -49.64 -2.25 7.51
C ASP A 162 -50.61 -1.79 8.60
N LEU A 163 -50.27 -0.74 9.35
CA LEU A 163 -51.18 -0.15 10.35
C LEU A 163 -52.47 0.40 9.72
N SER A 164 -52.39 0.98 8.54
CA SER A 164 -53.56 1.54 7.83
C SER A 164 -54.46 0.49 7.19
N ARG A 165 -53.98 -0.75 7.00
CA ARG A 165 -54.81 -1.88 6.52
C ARG A 165 -55.84 -2.38 7.54
N GLY A 166 -55.74 -1.99 8.82
CA GLY A 166 -56.68 -2.39 9.88
C GLY A 166 -56.71 -3.90 10.13
N PRO A 167 -57.39 -4.38 11.20
CA PRO A 167 -57.58 -5.81 11.38
C PRO A 167 -58.42 -6.34 10.21
N VAL A 168 -57.91 -7.33 9.48
CA VAL A 168 -58.72 -8.09 8.53
C VAL A 168 -59.93 -8.61 9.30
N GLY A 169 -61.11 -8.12 8.93
CA GLY A 169 -62.36 -8.48 9.61
C GLY A 169 -62.47 -10.00 9.72
N LEU A 170 -62.78 -10.47 10.93
CA LEU A 170 -63.07 -11.88 11.19
C LEU A 170 -64.08 -12.37 10.14
N PRO A 171 -63.84 -13.51 9.46
CA PRO A 171 -64.78 -14.02 8.47
C PRO A 171 -66.13 -14.24 9.17
N THR A 172 -67.17 -13.57 8.67
CA THR A 172 -68.53 -13.72 9.17
C THR A 172 -68.94 -15.17 9.01
N ALA A 173 -69.20 -15.84 10.13
CA ALA A 173 -69.64 -17.24 10.14
C ALA A 173 -70.96 -17.37 9.35
N PRO A 174 -71.08 -18.35 8.44
CA PRO A 174 -72.29 -18.55 7.66
C PRO A 174 -73.43 -18.98 8.58
N SER A 175 -74.54 -18.24 8.54
CA SER A 175 -75.77 -18.54 9.26
C SER A 175 -76.44 -19.76 8.65
N ASN A 176 -76.25 -20.93 9.28
CA ASN A 176 -76.98 -22.16 8.99
C ASN A 176 -77.55 -22.71 10.32
N HIS A 177 -78.79 -22.32 10.66
CA HIS A 177 -79.79 -23.30 11.10
C HIS A 177 -81.20 -22.70 11.24
N GLU A 178 -82.15 -23.39 10.62
CA GLU A 178 -83.59 -23.29 10.78
C GLU A 178 -84.05 -23.58 12.22
N GLY A 179 -85.23 -23.06 12.57
CA GLY A 179 -85.91 -23.41 13.82
C GLY A 179 -87.34 -22.87 13.88
N LYS A 180 -88.22 -23.45 13.06
CA LYS A 180 -89.68 -23.32 13.09
C LYS A 180 -90.24 -23.40 14.52
N ALA A 181 -90.97 -22.38 14.97
CA ALA A 181 -91.76 -22.42 16.20
C ALA A 181 -93.25 -22.43 15.82
N ASP A 182 -93.87 -23.60 15.99
CA ASP A 182 -95.29 -23.88 15.78
C ASP A 182 -96.17 -23.11 16.78
N GLY A 183 -97.40 -22.81 16.34
CA GLY A 183 -98.46 -22.14 17.10
C GLY A 183 -99.09 -22.99 18.23
N PRO A 184 -100.05 -22.42 18.97
CA PRO A 184 -100.37 -22.80 20.34
C PRO A 184 -101.47 -23.86 20.47
N CYS A 185 -101.43 -24.66 21.54
CA CYS A 185 -102.63 -25.36 22.05
C CYS A 185 -102.66 -25.50 23.58
N LEU A 186 -103.91 -25.50 24.07
CA LEU A 186 -104.44 -25.17 25.40
C LEU A 186 -104.25 -26.24 26.51
N PHE A 187 -104.36 -25.74 27.76
CA PHE A 187 -105.01 -26.27 28.99
C PHE A 187 -105.18 -27.78 29.17
N ILE A 188 -104.83 -28.31 30.36
CA ILE A 188 -105.80 -28.92 31.33
C ILE A 188 -105.31 -28.63 32.77
N ALA A 189 -106.28 -28.42 33.66
CA ALA A 189 -106.19 -28.21 35.11
C ALA A 189 -105.74 -29.45 35.91
#